data_AF-A0A9P5YFQ4-F1
#
_entry.id   AF-A0A9P5YFQ4-F1
#
_cell.length_a   1.000
_cell.length_b   1.000
_cell.length_c   1.000
_cell.angle_alpha   90.00
_cell.angle_beta   90.00
_cell.angle_gamma   90.00
#
_symmetry.space_group_name_H-M   'P 1'
#
loop_
_entity.id
_entity.type
_entity.pdbx_description
1 polymer ?
#
loop_
_entity_poly.entity_id
_entity_poly.type
_entity_poly.pdbx_seq_one_letter_code
_entity_poly.pdbx_strand_id
1 'polypeptide(L)'
;MKPDKDETESTIWRCAAKRTSTRDIGVVFSIMGLFGLQLDPSHYTTRSEALLSLLQRSMANGNRANWLATSLSSSSIIPHFSTSGRTPLSSITSLDDNSREPSIQELVWYLSGAPIGTLDDAGALKIVVSFSQVEINQVVKSRNNGLCFGFDATLEVHGASRSAGIFLSGQTGTHAAKLGTIVLYSTTAVARFLYLEDTLVMLLDRVAGKWCKKGMAAVPSELTNGWEEQEVIIVGKN
;
A
#
# COMPACT_ATOMS: atom_id res chain seq x y z
N MET A 1 -3.44 -15.35 -22.08
CA MET A 1 -2.29 -15.08 -21.19
C MET A 1 -2.81 -15.16 -19.76
N LYS A 2 -2.19 -15.97 -18.90
CA LYS A 2 -2.58 -16.00 -17.48
C LYS A 2 -1.93 -14.76 -16.81
N PRO A 3 -2.68 -13.94 -16.05
CA PRO A 3 -2.10 -12.79 -15.36
C PRO A 3 -1.03 -13.25 -14.38
N ASP A 4 -0.08 -12.36 -14.09
CA ASP A 4 0.92 -12.59 -13.05
C ASP A 4 0.20 -12.82 -11.69
N LYS A 5 0.80 -13.61 -10.80
CA LYS A 5 0.29 -13.79 -9.45
C LYS A 5 0.22 -12.45 -8.71
N ASP A 6 1.24 -11.60 -8.84
CA ASP A 6 1.31 -10.29 -8.19
C ASP A 6 0.26 -9.32 -8.72
N GLU A 7 0.02 -9.37 -10.03
CA GLU A 7 -1.04 -8.62 -10.71
C GLU A 7 -2.42 -9.01 -10.15
N THR A 8 -2.67 -10.32 -10.05
CA THR A 8 -3.93 -10.87 -9.54
C THR A 8 -4.15 -10.50 -8.08
N GLU A 9 -3.15 -10.72 -7.21
CA GLU A 9 -3.27 -10.42 -5.78
C GLU A 9 -3.44 -8.93 -5.50
N SER A 10 -2.65 -8.08 -6.16
CA SER A 10 -2.81 -6.63 -6.07
C SER A 10 -4.21 -6.19 -6.50
N THR A 11 -4.73 -6.75 -7.59
CA THR A 11 -6.11 -6.46 -8.06
C THR A 11 -7.14 -6.85 -7.00
N ILE A 12 -7.05 -8.06 -6.44
CA ILE A 12 -7.98 -8.54 -5.41
C ILE A 12 -7.99 -7.60 -4.21
N TRP A 13 -6.81 -7.26 -3.67
CA TRP A 13 -6.70 -6.38 -2.50
C TRP A 13 -7.28 -4.99 -2.74
N ARG A 14 -7.03 -4.41 -3.91
CA ARG A 14 -7.50 -3.05 -4.24
C ARG A 14 -8.99 -3.00 -4.50
N CYS A 15 -9.52 -4.01 -5.18
CA CYS A 15 -10.97 -4.18 -5.32
C CYS A 15 -11.61 -4.35 -3.94
N ALA A 16 -11.03 -5.17 -3.06
CA ALA A 16 -11.52 -5.35 -1.70
C ALA A 16 -11.51 -4.05 -0.89
N ALA A 17 -10.41 -3.28 -0.94
CA ALA A 17 -10.25 -1.96 -0.29
C ALA A 17 -11.43 -1.03 -0.59
N LYS A 18 -11.88 -1.03 -1.84
CA LYS A 18 -12.95 -0.15 -2.35
C LYS A 18 -14.35 -0.72 -2.18
N ARG A 19 -14.49 -2.03 -1.97
CA ARG A 19 -15.80 -2.66 -1.76
C ARG A 19 -16.41 -2.15 -0.47
N THR A 20 -17.69 -1.81 -0.55
CA THR A 20 -18.55 -1.56 0.60
C THR A 20 -19.25 -2.85 0.99
N SER A 21 -19.49 -3.02 2.29
CA SER A 21 -20.27 -4.12 2.84
C SER A 21 -21.17 -3.61 3.94
N THR A 22 -22.37 -4.19 4.06
CA THR A 22 -23.27 -3.93 5.19
C THR A 22 -22.67 -4.40 6.51
N ARG A 23 -21.81 -5.43 6.47
CA ARG A 23 -21.02 -5.90 7.62
C ARG A 23 -19.54 -5.81 7.31
N ASP A 24 -18.80 -5.03 8.09
CA ASP A 24 -17.38 -4.74 7.87
C ASP A 24 -16.52 -6.00 7.69
N ILE A 25 -16.81 -7.04 8.47
CA ILE A 25 -16.11 -8.33 8.41
C ILE A 25 -16.43 -9.13 7.13
N GLY A 26 -17.58 -8.88 6.50
CA GLY A 26 -18.04 -9.59 5.32
C GLY A 26 -17.14 -9.41 4.09
N VAL A 27 -16.44 -8.26 3.98
CA VAL A 27 -15.46 -8.04 2.90
C VAL A 27 -14.31 -9.04 3.01
N VAL A 28 -13.81 -9.28 4.22
CA VAL A 28 -12.71 -10.23 4.49
C VAL A 28 -13.11 -11.64 4.05
N PHE A 29 -14.31 -12.08 4.43
CA PHE A 29 -14.82 -13.39 4.04
C PHE A 29 -15.11 -13.49 2.53
N SER A 30 -15.42 -12.39 1.86
CA SER A 30 -15.66 -12.39 0.41
C SER A 30 -14.39 -12.57 -0.42
N ILE A 31 -13.22 -12.26 0.14
CA ILE A 31 -11.94 -12.33 -0.58
C ILE A 31 -11.07 -13.52 -0.18
N MET A 32 -11.31 -14.15 0.98
CA MET A 32 -10.51 -15.29 1.41
C MET A 32 -10.47 -16.42 0.36
N GLY A 33 -11.62 -16.71 -0.27
CA GLY A 33 -11.71 -17.72 -1.33
C GLY A 33 -10.94 -17.35 -2.60
N LEU A 34 -10.76 -16.07 -2.89
CA LEU A 34 -9.96 -15.59 -4.02
C LEU A 34 -8.45 -15.83 -3.81
N PHE A 35 -8.02 -15.91 -2.54
CA PHE A 35 -6.66 -16.31 -2.16
C PHE A 35 -6.52 -17.83 -1.94
N GLY A 36 -7.58 -18.62 -2.17
CA GLY A 36 -7.60 -20.05 -1.86
C GLY A 36 -7.53 -20.33 -0.35
N LEU A 37 -7.98 -19.38 0.47
CA LEU A 37 -7.96 -19.46 1.93
C LEU A 37 -9.39 -19.65 2.47
N GLN A 38 -9.47 -20.32 3.60
CA GLN A 38 -10.72 -20.49 4.34
C GLN A 38 -10.51 -20.06 5.78
N LEU A 39 -11.29 -19.09 6.25
CA LEU A 39 -11.41 -18.71 7.65
C LEU A 39 -12.71 -19.28 8.21
N ASP A 40 -12.73 -19.65 9.49
CA ASP A 40 -13.97 -19.98 10.20
C ASP A 40 -14.63 -18.67 10.70
N PRO A 41 -15.77 -18.25 10.13
CA PRO A 41 -16.40 -16.98 10.52
C PRO A 41 -16.83 -16.92 11.98
N SER A 42 -17.02 -18.07 12.65
CA SER A 42 -17.44 -18.13 14.06
C SER A 42 -16.37 -17.66 15.04
N HIS A 43 -15.10 -17.65 14.62
CA HIS A 43 -13.95 -17.29 15.46
C HIS A 43 -13.62 -15.79 15.46
N TYR A 44 -14.31 -14.98 14.65
CA TYR A 44 -13.95 -13.57 14.48
C TYR A 44 -15.12 -12.66 14.80
N THR A 45 -14.88 -11.71 15.70
CA THR A 45 -15.89 -10.70 16.08
C THR A 45 -15.63 -9.36 15.42
N THR A 46 -14.36 -9.05 15.15
CA THR A 46 -13.97 -7.79 14.50
C THR A 46 -13.38 -8.02 13.11
N ARG A 47 -13.49 -6.97 12.28
CA ARG A 47 -12.86 -6.95 10.95
C ARG A 47 -11.33 -7.06 11.06
N SER A 48 -10.73 -6.37 12.01
CA SER A 48 -9.27 -6.31 12.14
C SER A 48 -8.69 -7.68 12.50
N GLU A 49 -9.33 -8.43 13.39
CA GLU A 49 -8.95 -9.82 13.73
C GLU A 49 -9.04 -10.75 12.51
N ALA A 50 -10.17 -10.70 11.79
CA ALA A 50 -10.37 -11.53 10.61
C ALA A 50 -9.37 -11.19 9.50
N LEU A 51 -9.10 -9.90 9.29
CA LEU A 51 -8.15 -9.44 8.28
C LEU A 51 -6.72 -9.81 8.67
N LEU A 52 -6.32 -9.61 9.93
CA LEU A 52 -5.00 -10.03 10.41
C LEU A 52 -4.80 -11.53 10.19
N SER A 53 -5.80 -12.35 10.54
CA SER A 53 -5.78 -13.79 10.34
C SER A 53 -5.72 -14.19 8.86
N LEU A 54 -6.42 -13.46 7.99
CA LEU A 54 -6.33 -13.65 6.54
C LEU A 54 -4.91 -13.36 6.03
N LEU A 55 -4.30 -12.25 6.47
CA LEU A 55 -2.96 -11.84 6.05
C LEU A 55 -1.90 -12.83 6.55
N GLN A 56 -1.99 -13.27 7.81
CA GLN A 56 -1.11 -14.28 8.40
C GLN A 56 -1.17 -15.59 7.60
N ARG A 57 -2.37 -16.11 7.32
CA ARG A 57 -2.53 -17.34 6.52
C ARG A 57 -2.07 -17.16 5.07
N SER A 58 -2.31 -15.99 4.48
CA SER A 58 -1.85 -15.67 3.13
C SER A 58 -0.32 -15.73 3.06
N MET A 59 0.38 -15.11 4.01
CA MET A 59 1.85 -15.17 4.08
C MET A 59 2.37 -16.57 4.39
N ALA A 60 1.73 -17.31 5.29
CA ALA A 60 2.10 -18.70 5.59
C ALA A 60 1.99 -19.61 4.35
N ASN A 61 1.08 -19.30 3.43
CA ASN A 61 0.94 -19.98 2.13
C ASN A 61 1.94 -19.46 1.06
N GLY A 62 2.89 -18.62 1.44
CA GLY A 62 3.90 -18.06 0.53
C GLY A 62 3.37 -16.98 -0.42
N ASN A 63 2.22 -16.36 -0.10
CA ASN A 63 1.78 -15.16 -0.81
C ASN A 63 2.59 -13.94 -0.35
N ARG A 64 2.76 -12.98 -1.26
CA ARG A 64 3.57 -11.78 -1.02
C ARG A 64 2.75 -10.71 -0.31
N ALA A 65 3.42 -9.72 0.26
CA ALA A 65 2.79 -8.59 0.96
C ALA A 65 2.18 -7.55 -0.01
N ASN A 66 1.52 -7.99 -1.09
CA ASN A 66 0.91 -7.15 -2.12
C ASN A 66 -0.17 -6.20 -1.57
N TRP A 67 -0.78 -6.56 -0.44
CA TRP A 67 -1.71 -5.71 0.30
C TRP A 67 -1.07 -4.41 0.82
N LEU A 68 0.26 -4.32 0.96
CA LEU A 68 0.93 -3.08 1.36
C LEU A 68 0.62 -1.93 0.39
N ALA A 69 0.46 -2.23 -0.90
CA ALA A 69 0.05 -1.25 -1.91
C ALA A 69 -1.38 -0.71 -1.72
N THR A 70 -2.22 -1.35 -0.91
CA THR A 70 -3.55 -0.81 -0.55
C THR A 70 -3.50 0.14 0.63
N SER A 71 -2.41 0.12 1.38
CA SER A 71 -2.24 0.91 2.60
C SER A 71 -1.55 2.26 2.34
N LEU A 72 -1.37 2.69 1.09
CA LEU A 72 -0.56 3.85 0.69
C LEU A 72 -0.84 5.13 1.49
N SER A 73 -2.11 5.41 1.77
CA SER A 73 -2.55 6.61 2.49
C SER A 73 -2.70 6.43 4.01
N SER A 74 -2.56 5.20 4.52
CA SER A 74 -2.73 4.89 5.94
C SER A 74 -1.40 4.66 6.63
N SER A 75 -1.26 5.18 7.85
CA SER A 75 -0.15 4.80 8.74
C SER A 75 -0.26 3.36 9.26
N SER A 76 -1.42 2.72 9.07
CA SER A 76 -1.60 1.29 9.35
C SER A 76 -0.84 0.44 8.33
N ILE A 77 -0.31 -0.66 8.82
CA ILE A 77 0.16 -1.77 7.99
C ILE A 77 -1.07 -2.51 7.46
N ILE A 78 -1.98 -2.90 8.35
CA ILE A 78 -3.20 -3.63 7.98
C ILE A 78 -4.09 -2.75 7.07
N PRO A 79 -4.53 -3.26 5.91
CA PRO A 79 -5.45 -2.54 5.02
C PRO A 79 -6.73 -2.10 5.71
N HIS A 80 -7.26 -0.95 5.31
CA HIS A 80 -8.61 -0.52 5.69
C HIS A 80 -9.59 -0.79 4.55
N PHE A 81 -10.71 -1.44 4.87
CA PHE A 81 -11.84 -1.61 3.93
C PHE A 81 -12.89 -0.53 4.13
N SER A 82 -13.59 -0.15 3.07
CA SER A 82 -14.69 0.81 3.17
C SER A 82 -15.89 0.24 3.93
N THR A 83 -16.40 1.00 4.90
CA THR A 83 -17.51 0.62 5.79
C THR A 83 -18.68 1.57 5.60
N SER A 84 -19.45 1.43 4.51
CA SER A 84 -20.78 2.05 4.41
C SER A 84 -21.61 1.47 3.26
N GLY A 85 -22.83 1.01 3.55
CA GLY A 85 -23.80 0.51 2.57
C GLY A 85 -25.11 1.29 2.53
N ARG A 86 -25.17 2.50 3.11
CA ARG A 86 -26.38 3.34 3.11
C ARG A 86 -26.02 4.81 2.95
N THR A 87 -25.93 5.26 1.70
CA THR A 87 -26.48 6.57 1.34
C THR A 87 -27.83 6.30 0.67
N PRO A 88 -28.94 6.89 1.13
CA PRO A 88 -30.17 6.84 0.36
C PRO A 88 -29.91 7.50 -1.00
N LEU A 89 -30.53 6.94 -2.04
CA LEU A 89 -30.42 7.37 -3.44
C LEU A 89 -30.94 8.81 -3.71
N SER A 90 -31.17 9.61 -2.67
CA SER A 90 -31.69 10.98 -2.68
C SER A 90 -30.74 12.02 -2.08
N SER A 91 -29.50 11.67 -1.79
CA SER A 91 -28.45 12.60 -1.32
C SER A 91 -27.28 12.63 -2.30
N ILE A 92 -27.56 13.05 -3.54
CA ILE A 92 -26.56 13.59 -4.47
C ILE A 92 -26.22 15.06 -4.13
N THR A 93 -26.86 15.62 -3.09
CA THR A 93 -26.66 17.00 -2.65
C THR A 93 -26.43 17.05 -1.15
N SER A 94 -25.18 16.86 -0.75
CA SER A 94 -24.50 17.51 0.39
C SER A 94 -23.04 17.02 0.35
N LEU A 95 -22.29 17.60 -0.60
CA LEU A 95 -20.85 17.46 -0.73
C LEU A 95 -20.18 18.28 0.38
N ASP A 96 -19.86 17.63 1.49
CA ASP A 96 -18.66 18.01 2.23
C ASP A 96 -17.45 17.48 1.43
N ASP A 97 -16.55 18.41 1.16
CA ASP A 97 -15.48 18.44 0.17
C ASP A 97 -14.31 17.46 0.45
N ASN A 98 -14.57 16.15 0.56
CA ASN A 98 -13.49 15.14 0.63
C ASN A 98 -13.84 13.71 0.18
N SER A 99 -15.01 13.46 -0.41
CA SER A 99 -15.32 12.16 -1.02
C SER A 99 -14.81 12.09 -2.46
N ARG A 100 -13.50 11.87 -2.58
CA ARG A 100 -12.81 11.81 -3.87
C ARG A 100 -13.13 10.49 -4.57
N GLU A 101 -13.68 10.54 -5.77
CA GLU A 101 -13.67 9.37 -6.67
C GLU A 101 -12.23 8.89 -6.82
N PRO A 102 -11.96 7.57 -6.73
CA PRO A 102 -10.63 7.05 -6.97
C PRO A 102 -10.21 7.43 -8.39
N SER A 103 -9.08 8.14 -8.51
CA SER A 103 -8.55 8.46 -9.84
C SER A 103 -8.31 7.16 -10.61
N ILE A 104 -8.54 7.17 -11.92
CA ILE A 104 -8.24 6.03 -12.82
C ILE A 104 -6.79 5.56 -12.60
N GLN A 105 -5.89 6.50 -12.27
CA GLN A 105 -4.49 6.23 -11.96
C GLN A 105 -4.25 5.33 -10.76
N GLU A 106 -5.15 5.30 -9.78
CA GLU A 106 -5.08 4.25 -8.78
C GLU A 106 -5.22 2.91 -9.51
N LEU A 107 -6.29 2.65 -10.23
CA LEU A 107 -6.59 1.30 -10.74
C LEU A 107 -5.69 0.77 -11.87
N VAL A 108 -4.74 1.53 -12.40
CA VAL A 108 -3.94 1.15 -13.59
C VAL A 108 -2.59 0.49 -13.29
N TRP A 109 -2.30 0.11 -12.04
CA TRP A 109 -1.04 -0.56 -11.69
C TRP A 109 -1.16 -1.67 -10.63
N TYR A 110 -0.13 -2.50 -10.54
CA TYR A 110 0.07 -3.52 -9.51
C TYR A 110 1.50 -3.48 -8.95
N LEU A 111 1.67 -3.97 -7.73
CA LEU A 111 3.00 -4.09 -7.12
C LEU A 111 3.57 -5.45 -7.50
N SER A 112 4.69 -5.45 -8.21
CA SER A 112 5.44 -6.65 -8.57
C SER A 112 6.62 -6.83 -7.61
N GLY A 113 6.87 -8.08 -7.21
CA GLY A 113 8.01 -8.43 -6.38
C GLY A 113 7.84 -8.00 -4.92
N ALA A 114 6.60 -7.92 -4.42
CA ALA A 114 6.38 -7.56 -3.02
C ALA A 114 7.09 -8.51 -2.04
N PRO A 115 7.53 -8.03 -0.87
CA PRO A 115 8.28 -8.86 0.05
C PRO A 115 7.45 -10.02 0.57
N ILE A 116 8.14 -11.10 0.87
CA ILE A 116 7.60 -12.23 1.63
C ILE A 116 8.00 -12.01 3.09
N GLY A 117 7.15 -12.45 4.01
CA GLY A 117 7.40 -12.28 5.43
C GLY A 117 6.37 -12.98 6.29
N THR A 118 6.27 -12.53 7.52
CA THR A 118 5.31 -13.02 8.52
C THR A 118 4.66 -11.85 9.26
N LEU A 119 3.42 -12.02 9.67
CA LEU A 119 2.75 -11.15 10.65
C LEU A 119 2.65 -11.88 11.98
N ASP A 120 3.03 -11.22 13.07
CA ASP A 120 2.73 -11.74 14.42
C ASP A 120 1.26 -11.49 14.80
N ASP A 121 0.86 -11.97 15.98
CA ASP A 121 -0.50 -11.83 16.50
C ASP A 121 -0.89 -10.39 16.86
N ALA A 122 0.09 -9.50 16.98
CA ALA A 122 -0.13 -8.07 17.19
C ALA A 122 -0.19 -7.28 15.86
N GLY A 123 0.04 -7.93 14.72
CA GLY A 123 0.10 -7.29 13.41
C GLY A 123 1.43 -6.62 13.09
N ALA A 124 2.51 -6.98 13.78
CA ALA A 124 3.86 -6.58 13.40
C ALA A 124 4.33 -7.40 12.19
N LEU A 125 4.71 -6.69 11.13
CA LEU A 125 5.19 -7.27 9.89
C LEU A 125 6.70 -7.46 9.96
N LYS A 126 7.15 -8.71 9.81
CA LYS A 126 8.55 -9.09 9.68
C LYS A 126 8.85 -9.47 8.23
N ILE A 127 9.74 -8.72 7.58
CA ILE A 127 10.11 -8.90 6.17
C ILE A 127 11.62 -8.72 5.96
N VAL A 128 12.17 -9.34 4.93
CA VAL A 128 13.53 -9.05 4.43
C VAL A 128 13.39 -8.20 3.16
N VAL A 129 14.01 -7.03 3.17
CA VAL A 129 13.87 -6.00 2.13
C VAL A 129 15.16 -5.22 1.97
N SER A 130 15.40 -4.67 0.78
CA SER A 130 16.44 -3.65 0.61
C SER A 130 16.04 -2.41 1.42
N PHE A 131 16.96 -1.91 2.23
CA PHE A 131 16.69 -0.91 3.25
C PHE A 131 17.82 0.13 3.28
N SER A 132 17.47 1.39 3.49
CA SER A 132 18.46 2.47 3.65
C SER A 132 17.94 3.59 4.54
N GLN A 133 18.87 4.31 5.16
CA GLN A 133 18.58 5.64 5.69
C GLN A 133 18.29 6.60 4.52
N VAL A 134 17.30 7.47 4.70
CA VAL A 134 16.92 8.48 3.70
C VAL A 134 16.66 9.81 4.39
N GLU A 135 16.86 10.90 3.66
CA GLU A 135 16.49 12.24 4.09
C GLU A 135 15.45 12.82 3.12
N ILE A 136 14.39 13.42 3.66
CA ILE A 136 13.32 14.03 2.85
C ILE A 136 13.44 15.54 3.01
N ASN A 137 14.14 16.17 2.08
CA ASN A 137 14.61 17.55 2.22
C ASN A 137 13.59 18.61 1.79
N GLN A 138 12.62 18.26 0.94
CA GLN A 138 11.59 19.21 0.54
C GLN A 138 10.31 18.50 0.10
N VAL A 139 9.19 18.82 0.74
CA VAL A 139 7.84 18.44 0.28
C VAL A 139 7.25 19.63 -0.45
N VAL A 140 7.29 19.61 -1.78
CA VAL A 140 6.63 20.64 -2.59
C VAL A 140 5.16 20.25 -2.70
N LYS A 141 4.27 21.10 -2.18
CA LYS A 141 2.82 20.95 -2.38
C LYS A 141 2.53 20.92 -3.89
N SER A 142 1.90 19.84 -4.35
CA SER A 142 1.59 19.59 -5.76
C SER A 142 1.04 20.80 -6.52
N ARG A 143 1.46 20.94 -7.79
CA ARG A 143 0.65 21.60 -8.82
C ARG A 143 -0.66 20.83 -8.97
N ASN A 144 -1.77 21.53 -8.93
CA ASN A 144 -3.09 20.97 -9.17
C ASN A 144 -3.30 20.79 -10.68
N ASN A 145 -2.76 19.71 -11.26
CA ASN A 145 -2.94 19.40 -12.69
C ASN A 145 -4.07 18.38 -12.94
N GLY A 146 -5.01 18.21 -11.99
CA GLY A 146 -6.22 17.41 -12.17
C GLY A 146 -6.02 15.90 -12.31
N LEU A 147 -4.77 15.42 -12.37
CA LEU A 147 -4.43 14.04 -12.72
C LEU A 147 -3.69 13.28 -11.61
N CYS A 148 -2.91 13.96 -10.75
CA CYS A 148 -2.11 13.31 -9.70
C CYS A 148 -2.31 14.01 -8.34
N PHE A 149 -2.47 13.24 -7.26
CA PHE A 149 -2.25 13.70 -5.88
C PHE A 149 -0.97 13.05 -5.38
N GLY A 150 0.14 13.50 -5.95
CA GLY A 150 1.48 13.22 -5.45
C GLY A 150 2.09 14.56 -5.02
N PHE A 151 2.77 14.57 -3.89
CA PHE A 151 3.68 15.67 -3.60
C PHE A 151 4.96 15.38 -4.35
N ASP A 152 5.45 16.33 -5.14
CA ASP A 152 6.82 16.24 -5.61
C ASP A 152 7.70 16.47 -4.38
N ALA A 153 8.48 15.46 -4.02
CA ALA A 153 9.45 15.62 -2.96
C ALA A 153 10.81 15.11 -3.40
N THR A 154 11.84 15.74 -2.86
CA THR A 154 13.20 15.34 -3.15
C THR A 154 13.62 14.34 -2.08
N LEU A 155 13.87 13.10 -2.51
CA LEU A 155 14.45 12.07 -1.65
C LEU A 155 15.97 12.14 -1.82
N GLU A 156 16.68 12.24 -0.70
CA GLU A 156 18.13 12.18 -0.65
C GLU A 156 18.58 10.89 0.00
N VAL A 157 19.47 10.17 -0.70
CA VAL A 157 20.04 8.91 -0.23
C VAL A 157 21.54 9.01 -0.41
N HIS A 158 22.30 8.94 0.69
CA HIS A 158 23.77 9.02 0.68
C HIS A 158 24.34 10.23 -0.11
N GLY A 159 23.71 11.40 -0.02
CA GLY A 159 24.15 12.61 -0.72
C GLY A 159 23.71 12.71 -2.19
N ALA A 160 23.01 11.69 -2.71
CA ALA A 160 22.39 11.74 -4.03
C ALA A 160 20.93 12.20 -3.91
N SER A 161 20.62 13.33 -4.55
CA SER A 161 19.30 13.97 -4.49
C SER A 161 18.53 13.76 -5.80
N ARG A 162 17.29 13.27 -5.73
CA ARG A 162 16.41 13.07 -6.90
C ARG A 162 14.97 13.41 -6.58
N SER A 163 14.25 13.87 -7.61
CA SER A 163 12.80 14.03 -7.55
C SER A 163 12.15 12.66 -7.39
N ALA A 164 11.21 12.57 -6.46
CA ALA A 164 10.36 11.42 -6.22
C ALA A 164 8.90 11.91 -6.18
N GLY A 165 8.04 11.26 -6.94
CA GLY A 165 6.59 11.38 -6.85
C GLY A 165 6.14 10.68 -5.59
N ILE A 166 5.93 11.47 -4.54
CA ILE A 166 5.59 10.89 -3.25
C ILE A 166 4.07 10.86 -3.09
N PHE A 167 3.54 9.66 -2.92
CA PHE A 167 2.21 9.43 -2.36
C PHE A 167 2.24 9.69 -0.84
N LEU A 168 2.56 10.93 -0.43
CA LEU A 168 2.57 11.28 0.98
C LEU A 168 1.14 11.35 1.49
N SER A 169 0.85 10.62 2.57
CA SER A 169 -0.14 11.06 3.56
C SER A 169 0.39 12.23 4.42
N GLY A 170 1.26 13.09 3.87
CA GLY A 170 1.88 14.23 4.54
C GLY A 170 2.95 13.91 5.61
N GLN A 171 3.56 12.73 5.66
CA GLN A 171 4.53 12.37 6.72
C GLN A 171 5.92 12.03 6.19
N THR A 172 6.96 12.53 6.87
CA THR A 172 8.36 12.20 6.63
C THR A 172 8.77 10.89 7.31
N GLY A 173 9.90 10.32 6.91
CA GLY A 173 10.55 9.18 7.57
C GLY A 173 12.07 9.30 7.43
N THR A 174 12.79 8.70 8.37
CA THR A 174 14.27 8.65 8.42
C THR A 174 14.87 7.49 7.64
N HIS A 175 14.05 6.48 7.33
CA HIS A 175 14.48 5.27 6.62
C HIS A 175 13.45 4.89 5.56
N ALA A 176 13.90 4.12 4.58
CA ALA A 176 13.04 3.58 3.54
C ALA A 176 13.32 2.08 3.34
N ALA A 177 12.23 1.32 3.17
CA ALA A 177 12.26 -0.09 2.78
C ALA A 177 11.70 -0.24 1.37
N LYS A 178 12.45 -0.85 0.47
CA LYS A 178 12.00 -1.18 -0.89
C LYS A 178 10.96 -2.29 -0.84
N LEU A 179 9.77 -2.00 -1.33
CA LEU A 179 8.67 -2.96 -1.35
C LEU A 179 8.45 -3.64 -2.69
N GLY A 180 8.97 -3.11 -3.79
CA GLY A 180 8.80 -3.74 -5.10
C GLY A 180 8.66 -2.72 -6.22
N THR A 181 8.28 -3.20 -7.39
CA THR A 181 8.17 -2.41 -8.61
C THR A 181 6.69 -2.14 -8.93
N ILE A 182 6.36 -0.88 -9.20
CA ILE A 182 5.06 -0.46 -9.72
C ILE A 182 5.02 -0.81 -11.20
N VAL A 183 4.11 -1.71 -11.57
CA VAL A 183 3.92 -2.13 -12.96
C VAL A 183 2.53 -1.72 -13.41
N LEU A 184 2.44 -1.01 -14.53
CA LEU A 184 1.16 -0.65 -15.13
C LEU A 184 0.49 -1.88 -15.74
N TYR A 185 -0.83 -2.03 -15.57
CA TYR A 185 -1.58 -3.02 -16.35
C TYR A 185 -1.41 -2.66 -17.83
N SER A 186 -1.13 -3.67 -18.67
CA SER A 186 -1.06 -3.52 -20.11
C SER A 186 -2.45 -3.23 -20.68
N THR A 187 -2.91 -1.98 -20.57
CA THR A 187 -4.11 -1.51 -21.25
C THR A 187 -3.66 -0.84 -22.54
N THR A 188 -4.14 -1.35 -23.68
CA THR A 188 -3.74 -0.93 -25.03
C THR A 188 -4.08 0.53 -25.39
N ALA A 189 -4.58 1.33 -24.46
CA ALA A 189 -5.09 2.69 -24.70
C ALA A 189 -4.45 3.79 -23.84
N VAL A 190 -3.54 3.45 -22.92
CA VAL A 190 -2.86 4.46 -22.11
C VAL A 190 -1.50 4.71 -22.74
N ALA A 191 -1.31 5.91 -23.32
CA ALA A 191 -0.02 6.40 -23.79
C ALA A 191 1.06 6.00 -22.78
N ARG A 192 2.24 5.55 -23.24
CA ARG A 192 3.40 5.29 -22.36
C ARG A 192 3.69 6.56 -21.56
N PHE A 193 3.08 6.68 -20.39
CA PHE A 193 3.51 7.61 -19.38
C PHE A 193 4.88 7.10 -18.97
N LEU A 194 5.92 7.85 -19.34
CA LEU A 194 7.27 7.63 -18.87
C LEU A 194 7.28 7.99 -17.39
N TYR A 195 6.69 7.13 -16.55
CA TYR A 195 6.89 7.21 -15.12
C TYR A 195 8.36 6.87 -14.89
N LEU A 196 9.13 7.88 -14.48
CA LEU A 196 10.51 7.68 -14.01
C LEU A 196 10.52 6.95 -12.66
N GLU A 197 9.37 6.88 -11.98
CA GLU A 197 9.19 6.22 -10.69
C GLU A 197 8.54 4.86 -10.88
N ASP A 198 9.36 3.82 -10.81
CA ASP A 198 8.94 2.44 -10.96
C ASP A 198 9.04 1.67 -9.65
N THR A 199 9.57 2.26 -8.57
CA THR A 199 9.86 1.53 -7.34
C THR A 199 9.05 2.09 -6.19
N LEU A 200 8.28 1.23 -5.51
CA LEU A 200 7.54 1.59 -4.31
C LEU A 200 8.41 1.37 -3.06
N VAL A 201 8.55 2.40 -2.24
CA VAL A 201 9.24 2.32 -0.94
C VAL A 201 8.30 2.67 0.21
N MET A 202 8.47 2.01 1.35
CA MET A 202 7.82 2.36 2.61
C MET A 202 8.72 3.29 3.41
N LEU A 203 8.19 4.44 3.81
CA LEU A 203 8.88 5.38 4.69
C LEU A 203 8.67 4.95 6.14
N LEU A 204 9.77 4.90 6.88
CA LEU A 204 9.87 4.33 8.21
C LEU A 204 10.55 5.30 9.17
N ASP A 205 10.12 5.25 10.43
CA ASP A 205 10.77 5.91 11.54
C ASP A 205 10.87 4.99 12.74
N ARG A 206 11.85 5.28 13.59
CA ARG A 206 12.02 4.55 14.83
C ARG A 206 11.25 5.23 15.97
N VAL A 207 10.27 4.54 16.53
CA VAL A 207 9.50 4.99 17.69
C VAL A 207 9.65 3.96 18.81
N ALA A 208 10.19 4.38 19.96
CA ALA A 208 10.48 3.50 21.10
C ALA A 208 11.27 2.23 20.70
N GLY A 209 12.24 2.38 19.79
CA GLY A 209 13.11 1.29 19.33
C GLY A 209 12.53 0.42 18.21
N LYS A 210 11.24 0.55 17.86
CA LYS A 210 10.56 -0.23 16.80
C LYS A 210 10.39 0.59 15.53
N TRP A 211 10.37 -0.07 14.37
CA TRP A 211 10.07 0.61 13.09
C TRP A 211 8.57 0.80 12.93
N CYS A 212 8.16 2.02 12.65
CA CYS A 212 6.76 2.36 12.37
C CYS A 212 6.65 2.92 10.96
N LYS A 213 5.61 2.49 10.25
CA LYS A 213 5.25 3.08 8.96
C LYS A 213 4.82 4.52 9.12
N LYS A 214 5.39 5.40 8.30
CA LYS A 214 5.05 6.82 8.21
C LYS A 214 4.34 7.17 6.90
N GLY A 215 4.71 6.50 5.82
CA GLY A 215 4.13 6.73 4.52
C GLY A 215 4.71 5.81 3.47
N MET A 216 4.45 6.12 2.21
CA MET A 216 4.99 5.39 1.07
C MET A 216 5.38 6.39 -0.02
N ALA A 217 6.36 6.05 -0.84
CA ALA A 217 6.84 6.88 -1.94
C ALA A 217 7.05 6.03 -3.19
N ALA A 218 6.74 6.60 -4.37
CA ALA A 218 7.24 6.06 -5.62
C ALA A 218 8.54 6.78 -5.96
N VAL A 219 9.58 6.03 -6.29
CA VAL A 219 10.92 6.54 -6.56
C VAL A 219 11.47 5.89 -7.82
N PRO A 220 12.40 6.54 -8.54
CA PRO A 220 13.19 5.88 -9.57
C PRO A 220 13.99 4.72 -8.98
N SER A 221 14.05 3.58 -9.69
CA SER A 221 14.77 2.39 -9.23
C SER A 221 16.25 2.68 -8.92
N GLU A 222 16.87 3.64 -9.61
CA GLU A 222 18.26 4.03 -9.40
C GLU A 222 18.52 4.56 -7.99
N LEU A 223 17.52 5.17 -7.33
CA LEU A 223 17.65 5.61 -5.93
C LEU A 223 17.74 4.45 -4.94
N THR A 224 17.28 3.27 -5.33
CA THR A 224 17.29 2.06 -4.51
C THR A 224 18.43 1.11 -4.84
N ASN A 225 19.26 1.47 -5.82
CA ASN A 225 20.41 0.65 -6.21
C ASN A 225 21.47 0.68 -5.11
N GLY A 226 21.93 -0.49 -4.69
CA GLY A 226 22.95 -0.64 -3.66
C GLY A 226 22.43 -0.54 -2.23
N TRP A 227 21.11 -0.47 -2.01
CA TRP A 227 20.54 -0.63 -0.67
C TRP A 227 20.82 -2.04 -0.15
N GLU A 228 21.16 -2.13 1.13
CA GLU A 228 21.49 -3.39 1.77
C GLU A 228 20.22 -4.16 2.13
N GLU A 229 20.25 -5.48 1.96
CA GLU A 229 19.15 -6.32 2.45
C GLU A 229 19.19 -6.41 3.96
N GLN A 230 18.06 -6.09 4.59
CA GLN A 230 17.92 -6.16 6.04
C GLN A 230 16.59 -6.79 6.42
N GLU A 231 16.62 -7.56 7.51
CA GLU A 231 15.40 -7.99 8.19
C GLU A 231 14.83 -6.82 9.01
N VAL A 232 13.61 -6.42 8.69
CA VAL A 232 12.92 -5.29 9.31
C VAL A 232 11.63 -5.78 9.94
N ILE A 233 11.43 -5.42 11.21
CA ILE A 233 10.17 -5.64 11.95
C ILE A 233 9.45 -4.30 12.06
N ILE A 234 8.33 -4.19 11.36
CA ILE A 234 7.53 -2.98 11.23
C ILE A 234 6.25 -3.16 12.03
N VAL A 235 5.97 -2.26 12.94
CA VAL A 235 4.74 -2.26 13.74
C VAL A 235 3.74 -1.25 13.21
N GLY A 236 2.46 -1.61 13.24
CA GLY A 236 1.37 -0.66 13.02
C GLY A 236 1.36 0.40 14.11
N LYS A 237 0.78 1.57 13.80
CA LYS A 237 0.47 2.56 14.81
C LYS A 237 -0.82 2.13 15.52
N ASN A 238 -0.78 1.95 16.85
CA ASN A 238 -1.99 1.80 17.67
C ASN A 238 -2.85 3.07 17.60
#